data_AF-A0A814YQ77-F1
#
_entry.id   AF-A0A814YQ77-F1
#
_cell.length_a   1.000
_cell.length_b   1.000
_cell.length_c   1.000
_cell.angle_alpha   90.00
_cell.angle_beta   90.00
_cell.angle_gamma   90.00
#
_symmetry.space_group_name_H-M   'P 1'
#
loop_
_entity.id
_entity.type
_entity.pdbx_description
1 polymer ?
#
loop_
_entity_poly.entity_id
_entity_poly.type
_entity_poly.pdbx_seq_one_letter_code
_entity_poly.pdbx_strand_id
1 'polypeptide(L)'
;MSIRNKKCVQQSKKDEESPQHTVLLDISPRFQWDHGNGYCGEVSLQCIGLYYGAWISQGLIRDLNKGEFLLQRMSPNDKRDPLRTISLLRFEYDEWDWKNSPPAQYREFCRWMKLSLVRKHPVMFGIFLPDDDCDDYDHIIPAVGIRYRYSDVYDPDDKLTFYDLYSPRAFERCLSEETMASTRADMSTINIRGERIPLITDYGIAITGVRDKDRVTLLVHLAVSARDEPDPVINEKSREMDGIVTVSNLTIGNTYVLLRYASYKFTPIEGDANNFINSFFDVKHEFIADNSTYIYKDPKKIPSKGSVYYRCVLKPDVDQNSSE
;
A
#
# COMPACT_ATOMS: atom_id res chain seq x y z
N MET A 1 -8.78 65.76 -31.80
CA MET A 1 -8.39 64.84 -30.72
C MET A 1 -8.77 63.43 -31.13
N SER A 2 -7.79 62.62 -31.52
CA SER A 2 -7.96 61.27 -32.08
C SER A 2 -7.57 60.25 -31.03
N ILE A 3 -8.51 59.39 -30.63
CA ILE A 3 -8.31 58.30 -29.68
C ILE A 3 -7.58 57.18 -30.42
N ARG A 4 -6.32 56.91 -30.04
CA ARG A 4 -5.52 55.79 -30.56
C ARG A 4 -5.92 54.51 -29.84
N ASN A 5 -6.48 53.57 -30.59
CA ASN A 5 -6.61 52.16 -30.21
C ASN A 5 -5.23 51.53 -29.99
N LYS A 6 -4.87 51.23 -28.74
CA LYS A 6 -3.78 50.30 -28.43
C LYS A 6 -4.33 48.88 -28.55
N LYS A 7 -4.04 48.22 -29.68
CA LYS A 7 -4.15 46.76 -29.80
C LYS A 7 -3.14 46.14 -28.83
N CYS A 8 -3.63 45.45 -27.80
CA CYS A 8 -2.84 44.51 -27.04
C CYS A 8 -2.57 43.30 -27.94
N VAL A 9 -1.32 43.15 -28.37
CA VAL A 9 -0.87 41.99 -29.13
C VAL A 9 -0.95 40.79 -28.20
N GLN A 10 -1.95 39.93 -28.39
CA GLN A 10 -1.96 38.59 -27.83
C GLN A 10 -0.82 37.81 -28.48
N GLN A 11 0.29 37.69 -27.75
CA GLN A 11 1.31 36.71 -28.05
C GLN A 11 0.82 35.40 -27.44
N SER A 12 0.13 34.60 -28.25
CA SER A 12 -0.25 33.22 -27.92
C SER A 12 1.03 32.38 -27.84
N LYS A 13 1.60 32.27 -26.64
CA LYS A 13 2.43 31.09 -26.33
C LYS A 13 1.47 29.92 -26.27
N LYS A 14 1.59 29.00 -27.24
CA LYS A 14 1.16 27.63 -27.05
C LYS A 14 1.94 27.13 -25.83
N ASP A 15 1.28 27.01 -24.69
CA ASP A 15 1.81 26.23 -23.60
C ASP A 15 1.93 24.79 -24.12
N GLU A 16 3.16 24.33 -24.34
CA GLU A 16 3.41 22.89 -24.47
C GLU A 16 2.96 22.27 -23.16
N GLU A 17 1.82 21.57 -23.16
CA GLU A 17 1.39 20.78 -22.02
C GLU A 17 2.49 19.77 -21.70
N SER A 18 3.11 19.92 -20.53
CA SER A 18 4.06 18.94 -20.00
C SER A 18 3.41 17.55 -20.00
N PRO A 19 4.15 16.48 -20.37
CA PRO A 19 3.59 15.15 -20.44
C PRO A 19 3.07 14.70 -19.08
N GLN A 20 1.86 14.12 -19.05
CA GLN A 20 1.27 13.54 -17.86
C GLN A 20 1.77 12.11 -17.65
N HIS A 21 2.29 11.82 -16.47
CA HIS A 21 2.75 10.50 -16.05
C HIS A 21 1.67 9.78 -15.24
N THR A 22 1.67 8.45 -15.27
CA THR A 22 0.74 7.63 -14.47
C THR A 22 1.50 6.48 -13.80
N VAL A 23 1.28 6.32 -12.50
CA VAL A 23 1.63 5.13 -11.75
C VAL A 23 0.34 4.50 -11.26
N LEU A 24 0.15 3.22 -11.55
CA LEU A 24 -0.90 2.38 -11.00
C LEU A 24 -0.26 1.07 -10.56
N LEU A 25 -0.39 0.75 -9.28
CA LEU A 25 0.18 -0.44 -8.67
C LEU A 25 -0.76 -1.63 -8.88
N ASP A 26 -0.20 -2.81 -9.13
CA ASP A 26 -0.96 -4.05 -9.28
C ASP A 26 -1.45 -4.55 -7.92
N ILE A 27 -2.46 -3.86 -7.40
CA ILE A 27 -3.09 -4.12 -6.11
C ILE A 27 -4.57 -4.34 -6.37
N SER A 28 -5.08 -5.52 -6.07
CA SER A 28 -6.51 -5.80 -6.24
C SER A 28 -7.34 -5.19 -5.09
N PRO A 29 -8.52 -4.62 -5.38
CA PRO A 29 -9.43 -4.14 -4.34
C PRO A 29 -9.94 -5.30 -3.47
N ARG A 30 -10.18 -5.00 -2.20
CA ARG A 30 -10.70 -5.95 -1.20
C ARG A 30 -11.77 -5.30 -0.34
N PHE A 31 -12.53 -6.12 0.37
CA PHE A 31 -13.67 -5.69 1.18
C PHE A 31 -13.35 -5.80 2.67
N GLN A 32 -13.69 -4.76 3.42
CA GLN A 32 -13.63 -4.80 4.86
C GLN A 32 -14.81 -5.53 5.50
N TRP A 33 -14.59 -6.06 6.69
CA TRP A 33 -15.68 -6.44 7.59
C TRP A 33 -16.33 -5.19 8.18
N ASP A 34 -17.66 -5.17 8.19
CA ASP A 34 -18.48 -3.99 8.52
C ASP A 34 -19.05 -4.07 9.95
N HIS A 35 -18.21 -4.46 10.91
CA HIS A 35 -18.51 -4.47 12.34
C HIS A 35 -17.24 -4.23 13.16
N GLY A 36 -17.37 -4.12 14.49
CA GLY A 36 -16.21 -3.88 15.37
C GLY A 36 -15.50 -2.57 15.05
N ASN A 37 -16.28 -1.53 14.72
CA ASN A 37 -15.86 -0.21 14.22
C ASN A 37 -15.10 -0.25 12.88
N GLY A 38 -15.38 -1.26 12.05
CA GLY A 38 -14.78 -1.43 10.73
C GLY A 38 -13.39 -2.05 10.79
N TYR A 39 -12.92 -2.55 9.65
CA TYR A 39 -11.61 -3.20 9.48
C TYR A 39 -10.76 -2.51 8.39
N CYS A 40 -11.01 -1.21 8.19
CA CYS A 40 -10.48 -0.43 7.09
C CYS A 40 -8.95 -0.38 7.05
N GLY A 41 -8.32 -0.21 8.22
CA GLY A 41 -6.87 -0.26 8.37
C GLY A 41 -6.33 -1.65 8.02
N GLU A 42 -6.95 -2.70 8.56
CA GLU A 42 -6.55 -4.08 8.34
C GLU A 42 -6.62 -4.46 6.86
N VAL A 43 -7.70 -4.08 6.18
CA VAL A 43 -7.89 -4.39 4.76
C VAL A 43 -6.98 -3.56 3.88
N SER A 44 -6.72 -2.30 4.26
CA SER A 44 -5.70 -1.47 3.59
C SER A 44 -4.34 -2.16 3.63
N LEU A 45 -3.91 -2.62 4.81
CA LEU A 45 -2.64 -3.33 4.96
C LEU A 45 -2.66 -4.71 4.30
N GLN A 46 -3.80 -5.41 4.27
CA GLN A 46 -3.96 -6.66 3.51
C GLN A 46 -3.80 -6.43 2.01
N CYS A 47 -4.43 -5.39 1.44
CA CYS A 47 -4.27 -5.01 0.03
C CYS A 47 -2.80 -4.75 -0.30
N ILE A 48 -2.14 -3.95 0.54
CA ILE A 48 -0.73 -3.60 0.37
C ILE A 48 0.17 -4.82 0.57
N GLY A 49 -0.16 -5.71 1.50
CA GLY A 49 0.58 -6.94 1.73
C GLY A 49 0.64 -7.82 0.48
N LEU A 50 -0.45 -7.90 -0.29
CA LEU A 50 -0.49 -8.63 -1.55
C LEU A 50 0.51 -8.07 -2.57
N TYR A 51 0.68 -6.75 -2.62
CA TYR A 51 1.71 -6.10 -3.45
C TYR A 51 3.14 -6.54 -3.09
N TYR A 52 3.36 -6.96 -1.84
CA TYR A 52 4.66 -7.43 -1.36
C TYR A 52 4.68 -8.94 -1.06
N GLY A 53 3.79 -9.70 -1.72
CA GLY A 53 3.82 -11.14 -1.72
C GLY A 53 3.36 -11.74 -0.38
N ALA A 54 2.47 -11.05 0.34
CA ALA A 54 1.97 -11.48 1.63
C ALA A 54 0.44 -11.48 1.66
N TRP A 55 -0.15 -12.64 1.97
CA TRP A 55 -1.52 -12.74 2.44
C TRP A 55 -1.53 -12.61 3.96
N ILE A 56 -2.33 -11.70 4.50
CA ILE A 56 -2.46 -11.50 5.95
C ILE A 56 -3.93 -11.21 6.23
N SER A 57 -4.53 -12.05 7.06
CA SER A 57 -5.96 -11.97 7.37
C SER A 57 -6.28 -10.72 8.20
N GLN A 58 -7.46 -10.12 7.99
CA GLN A 58 -7.91 -8.92 8.69
C GLN A 58 -7.87 -9.11 10.22
N GLY A 59 -8.41 -10.24 10.69
CA GLY A 59 -8.39 -10.61 12.10
C GLY A 59 -6.98 -10.72 12.68
N LEU A 60 -6.02 -11.30 11.94
CA LEU A 60 -4.63 -11.40 12.41
C LEU A 60 -3.99 -10.01 12.58
N ILE A 61 -4.25 -9.09 11.65
CA ILE A 61 -3.72 -7.72 11.73
C ILE A 61 -4.29 -7.01 12.96
N ARG A 62 -5.62 -7.08 13.17
CA ARG A 62 -6.33 -6.53 14.33
C ARG A 62 -5.77 -7.07 15.65
N ASP A 63 -5.56 -8.40 15.72
CA ASP A 63 -5.03 -9.07 16.91
C ASP A 63 -3.60 -8.59 17.25
N LEU A 64 -2.74 -8.45 16.24
CA LEU A 64 -1.37 -7.97 16.43
C LEU A 64 -1.32 -6.50 16.86
N ASN A 65 -2.22 -5.68 16.32
CA ASN A 65 -2.37 -4.28 16.71
C ASN A 65 -3.02 -4.10 18.09
N LYS A 66 -3.62 -5.16 18.63
CA LYS A 66 -4.39 -5.16 19.88
C LYS A 66 -5.58 -4.19 19.82
N GLY A 67 -6.22 -4.11 18.66
CA GLY A 67 -7.38 -3.25 18.43
C GLY A 67 -7.37 -2.58 17.06
N GLU A 68 -8.43 -1.84 16.80
CA GLU A 68 -8.67 -0.99 15.62
C GLU A 68 -7.62 0.13 15.47
N PHE A 69 -7.71 0.87 14.36
CA PHE A 69 -6.86 2.02 13.98
C PHE A 69 -5.39 1.63 13.73
N LEU A 70 -5.07 1.39 12.45
CA LEU A 70 -3.70 1.15 11.96
C LEU A 70 -3.01 2.42 11.45
N LEU A 71 -3.42 3.59 11.94
CA LEU A 71 -2.67 4.84 11.83
C LEU A 71 -2.60 5.46 13.22
N GLN A 72 -1.55 6.25 13.50
CA GLN A 72 -1.49 7.01 14.74
C GLN A 72 -2.66 8.00 14.83
N ARG A 73 -3.01 8.42 16.05
CA ARG A 73 -4.05 9.42 16.33
C ARG A 73 -3.62 10.32 17.49
N MET A 74 -4.27 11.46 17.67
CA MET A 74 -3.93 12.46 18.70
C MET A 74 -4.39 12.09 20.12
N SER A 75 -4.91 10.89 20.35
CA SER A 75 -5.35 10.47 21.69
C SER A 75 -4.16 10.11 22.60
N PRO A 76 -3.95 10.82 23.73
CA PRO A 76 -2.84 10.54 24.65
C PRO A 76 -2.98 9.20 25.39
N ASN A 77 -4.17 8.59 25.35
CA ASN A 77 -4.45 7.29 25.95
C ASN A 77 -4.37 6.14 24.93
N ASP A 78 -4.04 6.42 23.67
CA ASP A 78 -3.85 5.38 22.69
C ASP A 78 -2.56 4.61 22.96
N LYS A 79 -2.71 3.34 23.35
CA LYS A 79 -1.60 2.43 23.63
C LYS A 79 -1.25 1.55 22.43
N ARG A 80 -1.92 1.73 21.29
CA ARG A 80 -1.66 0.96 20.08
C ARG A 80 -0.44 1.52 19.37
N ASP A 81 0.19 0.64 18.60
CA ASP A 81 1.44 0.94 17.91
C ASP A 81 1.38 0.33 16.50
N PRO A 82 0.72 1.04 15.56
CA PRO A 82 0.57 0.57 14.18
C PRO A 82 1.91 0.27 13.52
N LEU A 83 2.94 1.06 13.84
CA LEU A 83 4.28 0.88 13.31
C LEU A 83 4.91 -0.43 13.79
N ARG A 84 4.73 -0.78 15.07
CA ARG A 84 5.12 -2.10 15.57
C ARG A 84 4.33 -3.22 14.91
N THR A 85 3.05 -3.03 14.61
CA THR A 85 2.24 -4.04 13.88
C THR A 85 2.81 -4.29 12.49
N ILE A 86 3.05 -3.23 11.71
CA ILE A 86 3.67 -3.29 10.38
C ILE A 86 5.06 -3.93 10.44
N SER A 87 5.84 -3.57 11.47
CA SER A 87 7.16 -4.15 11.76
C SER A 87 7.11 -5.66 12.01
N LEU A 88 6.16 -6.12 12.81
CA LEU A 88 5.95 -7.53 13.13
C LEU A 88 5.55 -8.32 11.89
N LEU A 89 4.73 -7.72 11.01
CA LEU A 89 4.31 -8.28 9.73
C LEU A 89 5.41 -8.25 8.65
N ARG A 90 6.64 -7.87 9.02
CA ARG A 90 7.84 -7.91 8.17
C ARG A 90 7.80 -6.94 7.00
N PHE A 91 7.23 -5.75 7.21
CA PHE A 91 7.28 -4.65 6.25
C PHE A 91 8.20 -3.52 6.69
N GLU A 92 8.80 -2.87 5.70
CA GLU A 92 9.41 -1.56 5.83
C GLU A 92 8.37 -0.49 5.55
N TYR A 93 8.53 0.67 6.18
CA TYR A 93 7.58 1.75 6.07
C TYR A 93 8.26 3.11 6.19
N ASP A 94 7.57 4.11 5.67
CA ASP A 94 7.82 5.53 5.88
C ASP A 94 6.51 6.14 6.42
N GLU A 95 6.55 6.76 7.59
CA GLU A 95 5.38 7.38 8.22
C GLU A 95 5.40 8.89 7.96
N TRP A 96 4.24 9.46 7.61
CA TRP A 96 4.08 10.90 7.54
C TRP A 96 4.31 11.54 8.92
N ASP A 97 5.24 12.50 9.01
CA ASP A 97 5.59 13.20 10.26
C ASP A 97 4.56 14.29 10.61
N TRP A 98 3.35 13.85 10.93
CA TRP A 98 2.25 14.73 11.30
C TRP A 98 2.52 15.51 12.60
N LYS A 99 3.41 15.03 13.48
CA LYS A 99 3.70 15.66 14.79
C LYS A 99 4.55 16.92 14.63
N ASN A 100 5.53 16.88 13.73
CA ASN A 100 6.45 18.00 13.52
C ASN A 100 6.08 18.85 12.29
N SER A 101 5.05 18.46 11.53
CA SER A 101 4.56 19.24 10.40
C SER A 101 3.70 20.43 10.87
N PRO A 102 3.91 21.65 10.33
CA PRO A 102 3.06 22.80 10.63
C PRO A 102 1.57 22.54 10.33
N PRO A 103 0.63 23.16 11.07
CA PRO A 103 -0.81 23.03 10.78
C PRO A 103 -1.15 23.44 9.34
N ALA A 104 -2.24 22.88 8.80
CA ALA A 104 -2.58 22.90 7.38
C ALA A 104 -1.64 22.01 6.55
N GLN A 105 -1.50 20.75 6.99
CA GLN A 105 -0.56 19.77 6.47
C GLN A 105 -0.89 19.27 5.06
N TYR A 106 -2.14 19.43 4.63
CA TYR A 106 -2.72 18.79 3.45
C TYR A 106 -1.82 18.78 2.19
N ARG A 107 -1.26 19.93 1.81
CA ARG A 107 -0.46 20.04 0.58
C ARG A 107 0.86 19.29 0.68
N GLU A 108 1.56 19.42 1.80
CA GLU A 108 2.82 18.70 2.01
C GLU A 108 2.56 17.20 2.22
N PHE A 109 1.46 16.83 2.88
CA PHE A 109 1.01 15.45 2.98
C PHE A 109 0.74 14.85 1.58
N CYS A 110 -0.03 15.54 0.74
CA CYS A 110 -0.31 15.11 -0.62
C CYS A 110 0.96 14.99 -1.47
N ARG A 111 1.91 15.90 -1.30
CA ARG A 111 3.23 15.84 -1.94
C ARG A 111 4.03 14.63 -1.47
N TRP A 112 4.07 14.35 -0.18
CA TRP A 112 4.72 13.16 0.39
C TRP A 112 4.09 11.86 -0.13
N MET A 113 2.76 11.75 -0.09
CA MET A 113 2.01 10.60 -0.60
C MET A 113 2.29 10.38 -2.09
N LYS A 114 2.28 11.44 -2.89
CA LYS A 114 2.64 11.41 -4.31
C LYS A 114 4.07 10.89 -4.52
N LEU A 115 5.06 11.40 -3.79
CA LEU A 115 6.45 10.93 -3.89
C LEU A 115 6.57 9.44 -3.58
N SER A 116 5.85 8.95 -2.57
CA SER A 116 5.77 7.53 -2.24
C SER A 116 5.19 6.71 -3.41
N LEU A 117 4.07 7.14 -3.99
CA LEU A 117 3.44 6.46 -5.12
C LEU A 117 4.31 6.49 -6.38
N VAL A 118 5.01 7.60 -6.67
CA VAL A 118 5.98 7.69 -7.77
C VAL A 118 7.10 6.66 -7.62
N ARG A 119 7.53 6.39 -6.37
CA ARG A 119 8.50 5.34 -6.02
C ARG A 119 7.89 3.94 -5.97
N LYS A 120 6.62 3.79 -6.34
CA LYS A 120 5.84 2.55 -6.31
C LYS A 120 5.65 1.98 -4.90
N HIS A 121 5.61 2.85 -3.89
CA HIS A 121 5.25 2.49 -2.52
C HIS A 121 3.77 2.83 -2.30
N PRO A 122 2.88 1.84 -2.11
CA PRO A 122 1.49 2.13 -1.77
C PRO A 122 1.39 2.78 -0.39
N VAL A 123 0.35 3.60 -0.21
CA VAL A 123 0.15 4.40 1.01
C VAL A 123 -1.20 4.06 1.60
N MET A 124 -1.27 3.78 2.89
CA MET A 124 -2.53 3.79 3.65
C MET A 124 -2.67 5.14 4.35
N PHE A 125 -3.85 5.76 4.30
CA PHE A 125 -4.05 7.12 4.80
C PHE A 125 -5.42 7.37 5.41
N GLY A 126 -5.46 8.38 6.29
CA GLY A 126 -6.62 8.81 7.07
C GLY A 126 -7.60 9.66 6.26
N ILE A 127 -8.84 9.20 6.32
CA ILE A 127 -10.12 9.65 5.81
C ILE A 127 -11.14 10.35 6.71
N PHE A 128 -11.80 11.42 6.26
CA PHE A 128 -13.12 11.77 6.77
C PHE A 128 -14.23 11.08 5.97
N LEU A 129 -15.24 10.59 6.70
CA LEU A 129 -16.55 10.21 6.20
C LEU A 129 -17.59 11.24 6.67
N PRO A 130 -18.68 11.46 5.89
CA PRO A 130 -19.67 12.50 6.22
C PRO A 130 -20.50 12.21 7.49
N ASP A 131 -20.62 10.94 7.89
CA ASP A 131 -21.54 10.47 8.92
C ASP A 131 -20.85 10.13 10.26
N ASP A 132 -19.62 10.60 10.50
CA ASP A 132 -18.81 10.25 11.67
C ASP A 132 -18.15 11.50 12.32
N ASP A 133 -17.92 11.43 13.64
CA ASP A 133 -17.59 12.55 14.51
C ASP A 133 -16.15 12.53 15.05
N CYS A 134 -15.27 11.67 14.52
CA CYS A 134 -13.87 11.65 14.96
C CYS A 134 -13.11 12.90 14.51
N ASP A 135 -12.49 13.61 15.45
CA ASP A 135 -11.73 14.83 15.12
C ASP A 135 -10.50 14.57 14.22
N ASP A 136 -9.92 13.35 14.28
CA ASP A 136 -8.69 13.00 13.57
C ASP A 136 -8.95 12.42 12.17
N TYR A 137 -9.66 11.29 12.09
CA TYR A 137 -10.13 10.61 10.88
C TYR A 137 -11.05 9.43 11.26
N ASP A 138 -11.90 8.98 10.32
CA ASP A 138 -12.90 7.92 10.55
C ASP A 138 -12.60 6.63 9.79
N HIS A 139 -11.87 6.74 8.68
CA HIS A 139 -11.68 5.64 7.75
C HIS A 139 -10.24 5.61 7.24
N ILE A 140 -9.72 4.42 6.97
CA ILE A 140 -8.35 4.22 6.49
C ILE A 140 -8.42 3.51 5.16
N ILE A 141 -7.84 4.09 4.12
CA ILE A 141 -7.90 3.54 2.76
C ILE A 141 -6.53 3.46 2.09
N PRO A 142 -6.32 2.54 1.14
CA PRO A 142 -5.07 2.45 0.40
C PRO A 142 -5.13 3.31 -0.87
N ALA A 143 -4.14 4.20 -1.03
CA ALA A 143 -3.75 4.78 -2.29
C ALA A 143 -2.87 3.80 -3.09
N VAL A 144 -3.25 3.57 -4.33
CA VAL A 144 -2.66 2.56 -5.23
C VAL A 144 -2.17 3.15 -6.54
N GLY A 145 -2.34 4.45 -6.75
CA GLY A 145 -1.84 5.11 -7.96
C GLY A 145 -1.93 6.62 -7.90
N ILE A 146 -1.19 7.26 -8.80
CA ILE A 146 -1.17 8.70 -8.98
C ILE A 146 -0.95 9.02 -10.45
N ARG A 147 -1.72 9.98 -10.95
CA ARG A 147 -1.51 10.61 -12.25
C ARG A 147 -1.03 12.03 -12.04
N TYR A 148 0.13 12.38 -12.59
CA TYR A 148 0.85 13.59 -12.23
C TYR A 148 1.65 14.23 -13.37
N ARG A 149 2.00 15.52 -13.24
CA ARG A 149 2.90 16.21 -14.18
C ARG A 149 4.36 16.25 -13.73
N TYR A 150 4.61 16.77 -12.52
CA TYR A 150 5.95 16.87 -11.92
C TYR A 150 6.03 15.94 -10.72
N SER A 151 7.11 15.22 -10.45
CA SER A 151 7.10 14.19 -9.39
C SER A 151 7.17 14.74 -7.96
N ASP A 152 7.74 15.93 -7.76
CA ASP A 152 8.21 16.43 -6.46
C ASP A 152 7.56 17.74 -6.00
N VAL A 153 6.51 18.19 -6.69
CA VAL A 153 5.75 19.41 -6.36
C VAL A 153 4.27 19.03 -6.16
N TYR A 154 3.59 19.63 -5.18
CA TYR A 154 2.13 19.50 -5.06
C TYR A 154 1.46 20.17 -6.26
N ASP A 155 0.55 19.47 -6.93
CA ASP A 155 -0.27 19.99 -8.02
C ASP A 155 -1.73 19.60 -7.76
N PRO A 156 -2.66 20.56 -7.60
CA PRO A 156 -4.06 20.26 -7.30
C PRO A 156 -4.77 19.48 -8.42
N ASP A 157 -4.26 19.49 -9.65
CA ASP A 157 -4.85 18.75 -10.78
C ASP A 157 -4.35 17.31 -10.86
N ASP A 158 -3.33 16.95 -10.10
CA ASP A 158 -2.89 15.56 -10.00
C ASP A 158 -4.02 14.70 -9.44
N LYS A 159 -4.07 13.44 -9.89
CA LYS A 159 -5.19 12.56 -9.54
C LYS A 159 -4.76 11.32 -8.80
N LEU A 160 -5.24 11.21 -7.56
CA LEU A 160 -5.03 10.06 -6.69
C LEU A 160 -5.96 8.93 -7.09
N THR A 161 -5.43 7.71 -7.16
CA THR A 161 -6.21 6.48 -7.31
C THR A 161 -6.19 5.68 -6.00
N PHE A 162 -7.37 5.32 -5.48
CA PHE A 162 -7.53 4.62 -4.19
C PHE A 162 -8.72 3.66 -4.17
N TYR A 163 -8.81 2.82 -3.13
CA TYR A 163 -9.96 1.94 -2.88
C TYR A 163 -10.75 2.39 -1.66
N ASP A 164 -12.08 2.41 -1.76
CA ASP A 164 -12.98 2.77 -0.64
C ASP A 164 -13.20 1.61 0.36
N LEU A 165 -12.76 0.40 -0.01
CA LEU A 165 -12.90 -0.87 0.74
C LEU A 165 -14.34 -1.40 0.83
N TYR A 166 -15.28 -0.80 0.10
CA TYR A 166 -16.67 -1.21 -0.01
C TYR A 166 -17.07 -1.56 -1.45
N SER A 167 -16.24 -1.20 -2.41
CA SER A 167 -16.49 -1.35 -3.84
C SER A 167 -15.36 -2.13 -4.52
N PRO A 168 -15.68 -2.93 -5.56
CA PRO A 168 -14.67 -3.57 -6.39
C PRO A 168 -13.94 -2.61 -7.33
N ARG A 169 -14.16 -1.30 -7.23
CA ARG A 169 -13.67 -0.28 -8.17
C ARG A 169 -12.62 0.60 -7.51
N ALA A 170 -11.62 0.99 -8.29
CA ALA A 170 -10.76 2.12 -7.95
C ALA A 170 -11.53 3.44 -8.13
N PHE A 171 -11.25 4.40 -7.25
CA PHE A 171 -11.73 5.78 -7.35
C PHE A 171 -10.58 6.69 -7.76
N GLU A 172 -10.88 7.70 -8.58
CA GLU A 172 -9.94 8.74 -8.97
C GLU A 172 -10.48 10.10 -8.50
N ARG A 173 -9.62 10.90 -7.84
CA ARG A 173 -9.94 12.28 -7.39
C ARG A 173 -8.75 13.19 -7.58
N CYS A 174 -9.00 14.45 -7.94
CA CYS A 174 -7.96 15.48 -7.97
C CYS A 174 -7.46 15.77 -6.54
N LEU A 175 -6.18 16.13 -6.39
CA LEU A 175 -5.58 16.54 -5.12
C LEU A 175 -5.96 17.97 -4.72
N SER A 176 -6.89 18.61 -5.42
CA SER A 176 -7.40 19.92 -5.05
C SER A 176 -8.15 19.86 -3.72
N GLU A 177 -8.03 20.92 -2.92
CA GLU A 177 -8.74 21.04 -1.65
C GLU A 177 -10.27 20.93 -1.84
N GLU A 178 -10.80 21.45 -2.96
CA GLU A 178 -12.21 21.38 -3.34
C GLU A 178 -12.73 19.95 -3.54
N THR A 179 -11.86 19.02 -3.93
CA THR A 179 -12.25 17.64 -4.29
C THR A 179 -11.79 16.59 -3.31
N MET A 180 -10.72 16.83 -2.55
CA MET A 180 -10.10 15.80 -1.71
C MET A 180 -9.66 16.30 -0.33
N ALA A 181 -9.82 17.58 0.02
CA ALA A 181 -9.62 18.04 1.40
C ALA A 181 -10.96 18.42 2.04
N SER A 182 -11.01 18.42 3.38
CA SER A 182 -12.11 19.02 4.14
C SER A 182 -11.71 19.27 5.60
N THR A 183 -12.38 20.19 6.27
CA THR A 183 -12.44 20.19 7.74
C THR A 183 -13.54 19.25 8.23
N ARG A 184 -13.48 18.84 9.51
CA ARG A 184 -14.55 18.04 10.13
C ARG A 184 -15.89 18.78 10.13
N ALA A 185 -15.87 20.08 10.42
CA ALA A 185 -17.06 20.92 10.42
C ALA A 185 -17.75 20.92 9.04
N ASP A 186 -16.97 21.03 7.96
CA ASP A 186 -17.52 21.01 6.60
C ASP A 186 -18.11 19.65 6.24
N MET A 187 -17.46 18.54 6.64
CA MET A 187 -17.94 17.18 6.37
C MET A 187 -19.35 16.92 6.90
N SER A 188 -19.67 17.44 8.08
CA SER A 188 -21.01 17.29 8.69
C SER A 188 -22.15 17.94 7.88
N THR A 189 -21.82 18.80 6.91
CA THR A 189 -22.78 19.50 6.05
C THR A 189 -22.90 18.90 4.65
N ILE A 190 -22.00 17.97 4.30
CA ILE A 190 -21.92 17.38 2.96
C ILE A 190 -22.80 16.13 2.92
N ASN A 191 -23.95 16.23 2.24
CA ASN A 191 -24.91 15.12 2.08
C ASN A 191 -24.56 14.16 0.93
N ILE A 192 -23.29 14.11 0.54
CA ILE A 192 -22.78 13.29 -0.56
C ILE A 192 -21.62 12.47 -0.01
N ARG A 193 -21.63 11.15 -0.21
CA ARG A 193 -20.45 10.30 0.05
C ARG A 193 -19.25 10.88 -0.69
N GLY A 194 -18.31 11.40 0.08
CA GLY A 194 -17.07 11.97 -0.42
C GLY A 194 -15.98 11.74 0.61
N GLU A 195 -15.11 10.79 0.32
CA GLU A 195 -13.87 10.56 1.04
C GLU A 195 -12.98 11.81 0.96
N ARG A 196 -12.69 12.45 2.09
CA ARG A 196 -11.84 13.66 2.15
C ARG A 196 -10.69 13.45 3.11
N ILE A 197 -9.51 13.92 2.73
CA ILE A 197 -8.36 13.99 3.62
C ILE A 197 -8.56 15.20 4.56
N PRO A 198 -8.22 15.10 5.86
CA PRO A 198 -8.27 16.22 6.78
C PRO A 198 -7.48 17.44 6.26
N LEU A 199 -8.00 18.65 6.43
CA LEU A 199 -7.28 19.84 5.96
C LEU A 199 -6.12 20.24 6.91
N ILE A 200 -6.23 19.92 8.20
CA ILE A 200 -5.36 20.47 9.25
C ILE A 200 -4.25 19.49 9.66
N THR A 201 -4.62 18.27 10.04
CA THR A 201 -3.71 17.22 10.53
C THR A 201 -3.96 15.94 9.76
N ASP A 202 -2.95 15.43 9.08
CA ASP A 202 -3.05 14.27 8.21
C ASP A 202 -2.34 13.05 8.80
N TYR A 203 -2.76 11.85 8.39
CA TYR A 203 -2.13 10.61 8.82
C TYR A 203 -1.92 9.69 7.64
N GLY A 204 -0.73 9.11 7.53
CA GLY A 204 -0.46 8.13 6.51
C GLY A 204 0.83 7.36 6.73
N ILE A 205 0.86 6.15 6.18
CA ILE A 205 2.02 5.27 6.19
C ILE A 205 2.20 4.72 4.78
N ALA A 206 3.37 4.95 4.20
CA ALA A 206 3.80 4.29 2.98
C ALA A 206 4.47 2.96 3.34
N ILE A 207 4.06 1.86 2.71
CA ILE A 207 4.77 0.59 2.84
C ILE A 207 5.80 0.52 1.72
N THR A 208 7.08 0.55 2.10
CA THR A 208 8.20 0.75 1.17
C THR A 208 8.84 -0.55 0.70
N GLY A 209 8.48 -1.67 1.33
CA GLY A 209 9.05 -2.96 0.99
C GLY A 209 8.79 -4.01 2.05
N VAL A 210 9.41 -5.16 1.83
CA VAL A 210 9.55 -6.20 2.85
C VAL A 210 10.79 -5.89 3.70
N ARG A 211 10.78 -6.27 4.98
CA ARG A 211 11.98 -6.22 5.80
C ARG A 211 12.98 -7.25 5.30
N ASP A 212 14.08 -6.72 4.80
CA ASP A 212 15.20 -7.46 4.26
C ASP A 212 16.42 -6.55 4.34
N LYS A 213 17.10 -6.59 5.50
CA LYS A 213 18.20 -5.66 5.82
C LYS A 213 19.32 -5.70 4.79
N ASP A 214 19.55 -6.88 4.21
CA ASP A 214 20.63 -7.15 3.27
C ASP A 214 20.20 -6.98 1.81
N ARG A 215 18.91 -6.67 1.56
CA ARG A 215 18.32 -6.40 0.25
C ARG A 215 18.58 -7.51 -0.78
N VAL A 216 18.51 -8.77 -0.33
CA VAL A 216 18.74 -9.95 -1.16
C VAL A 216 17.48 -10.51 -1.82
N THR A 217 16.31 -10.06 -1.37
CA THR A 217 15.00 -10.49 -1.86
C THR A 217 14.53 -9.63 -3.03
N LEU A 218 13.84 -10.28 -3.96
CA LEU A 218 13.20 -9.63 -5.11
C LEU A 218 11.77 -9.21 -4.77
N LEU A 219 11.23 -8.28 -5.57
CA LEU A 219 9.82 -7.92 -5.50
C LEU A 219 8.95 -9.10 -5.93
N VAL A 220 8.06 -9.50 -5.02
CA VAL A 220 7.08 -10.55 -5.24
C VAL A 220 5.69 -9.96 -5.05
N HIS A 221 4.82 -10.14 -6.04
CA HIS A 221 3.40 -9.84 -5.96
C HIS A 221 2.61 -11.13 -5.76
N LEU A 222 1.52 -11.05 -4.98
CA LEU A 222 0.57 -12.14 -4.79
C LEU A 222 -0.83 -11.68 -5.20
N ALA A 223 -1.44 -12.40 -6.12
CA ALA A 223 -2.88 -12.34 -6.37
C ALA A 223 -3.55 -13.55 -5.74
N VAL A 224 -4.70 -13.34 -5.09
CA VAL A 224 -5.53 -14.42 -4.54
C VAL A 224 -6.90 -14.45 -5.21
N SER A 225 -7.51 -15.63 -5.33
CA SER A 225 -8.76 -15.81 -6.10
C SER A 225 -10.00 -15.15 -5.52
N ALA A 226 -9.97 -14.72 -4.25
CA ALA A 226 -11.11 -14.09 -3.59
C ALA A 226 -10.78 -12.69 -3.09
N ARG A 227 -11.78 -11.79 -3.11
CA ARG A 227 -11.63 -10.38 -2.72
C ARG A 227 -12.08 -10.11 -1.28
N ASP A 228 -13.12 -10.82 -0.86
CA ASP A 228 -13.59 -10.88 0.51
C ASP A 228 -12.76 -11.89 1.33
N GLU A 229 -12.78 -11.74 2.65
CA GLU A 229 -12.25 -12.70 3.61
C GLU A 229 -13.42 -13.20 4.45
N PRO A 230 -13.63 -14.53 4.61
CA PRO A 230 -14.60 -15.03 5.56
C PRO A 230 -14.27 -14.57 6.98
N ASP A 231 -15.29 -14.11 7.67
CA ASP A 231 -15.20 -13.50 8.98
C ASP A 231 -15.40 -14.50 10.13
N PRO A 232 -14.33 -14.89 10.84
CA PRO A 232 -14.43 -15.84 11.93
C PRO A 232 -15.12 -15.24 13.18
N VAL A 233 -15.22 -13.91 13.32
CA VAL A 233 -15.85 -13.24 14.47
C VAL A 233 -17.35 -13.49 14.47
N ILE A 234 -17.97 -13.51 13.29
CA ILE A 234 -19.39 -13.83 13.09
C ILE A 234 -19.62 -15.29 12.67
N ASN A 235 -18.64 -16.17 12.91
CA ASN A 235 -18.67 -17.61 12.64
C ASN A 235 -18.75 -18.02 11.15
N GLU A 236 -18.28 -17.18 10.22
CA GLU A 236 -18.09 -17.64 8.85
C GLU A 236 -16.94 -18.65 8.78
N LYS A 237 -17.11 -19.63 7.89
CA LYS A 237 -16.13 -20.71 7.73
C LYS A 237 -14.95 -20.20 6.90
N SER A 238 -13.73 -20.41 7.43
CA SER A 238 -12.50 -20.22 6.65
C SER A 238 -12.58 -20.99 5.33
N ARG A 239 -12.02 -20.40 4.27
CA ARG A 239 -11.94 -21.03 2.96
C ARG A 239 -10.51 -21.08 2.45
N GLU A 240 -10.31 -21.91 1.45
CA GLU A 240 -9.07 -22.02 0.70
C GLU A 240 -9.14 -21.17 -0.57
N MET A 241 -8.06 -20.49 -0.89
CA MET A 241 -7.95 -19.60 -2.05
C MET A 241 -6.79 -20.05 -2.94
N ASP A 242 -6.90 -19.81 -4.24
CA ASP A 242 -5.80 -19.95 -5.17
C ASP A 242 -4.86 -18.76 -5.07
N GLY A 243 -3.56 -19.01 -5.20
CA GLY A 243 -2.52 -17.98 -5.20
C GLY A 243 -1.76 -17.97 -6.52
N ILE A 244 -1.61 -16.79 -7.12
CA ILE A 244 -0.72 -16.54 -8.26
C ILE A 244 0.36 -15.57 -7.79
N VAL A 245 1.60 -16.00 -7.90
CA VAL A 245 2.78 -15.26 -7.47
C VAL A 245 3.53 -14.77 -8.70
N THR A 246 3.79 -13.47 -8.75
CA THR A 246 4.60 -12.85 -9.81
C THR A 246 5.89 -12.33 -9.20
N VAL A 247 7.03 -12.84 -9.65
CA VAL A 247 8.36 -12.33 -9.28
C VAL A 247 8.83 -11.39 -10.38
N SER A 248 9.36 -10.22 -10.00
CA SER A 248 9.84 -9.19 -10.94
C SER A 248 11.35 -8.93 -10.76
N ASN A 249 11.93 -8.19 -11.71
CA ASN A 249 13.34 -7.80 -11.74
C ASN A 249 14.31 -8.99 -11.80
N LEU A 250 13.92 -10.03 -12.54
CA LEU A 250 14.77 -11.20 -12.77
C LEU A 250 15.79 -10.92 -13.87
N THR A 251 16.96 -11.54 -13.74
CA THR A 251 18.00 -11.57 -14.78
C THR A 251 17.93 -12.92 -15.49
N ILE A 252 17.77 -12.91 -16.82
CA ILE A 252 17.66 -14.12 -17.64
C ILE A 252 18.90 -14.99 -17.48
N GLY A 253 18.70 -16.29 -17.34
CA GLY A 253 19.76 -17.31 -17.18
C GLY A 253 20.13 -17.59 -15.72
N ASN A 254 19.80 -16.70 -14.78
CA ASN A 254 20.06 -16.93 -13.37
C ASN A 254 19.05 -17.92 -12.76
N THR A 255 19.50 -18.69 -11.77
CA THR A 255 18.64 -19.56 -10.97
C THR A 255 18.13 -18.82 -9.74
N TYR A 256 16.84 -18.93 -9.46
CA TYR A 256 16.18 -18.30 -8.33
C TYR A 256 15.46 -19.33 -7.47
N VAL A 257 15.24 -18.98 -6.21
CA VAL A 257 14.49 -19.78 -5.25
C VAL A 257 13.32 -18.96 -4.72
N LEU A 258 12.10 -19.38 -5.04
CA LEU A 258 10.85 -18.86 -4.46
C LEU A 258 10.49 -19.69 -3.22
N LEU A 259 10.33 -19.01 -2.10
CA LEU A 259 10.07 -19.60 -0.79
C LEU A 259 8.72 -19.13 -0.28
N ARG A 260 7.91 -20.05 0.25
CA ARG A 260 6.62 -19.78 0.88
C ARG A 260 6.71 -20.08 2.37
N TYR A 261 6.29 -19.14 3.21
CA TYR A 261 6.26 -19.29 4.67
C TYR A 261 4.81 -19.30 5.17
N ALA A 262 4.47 -20.20 6.11
CA ALA A 262 3.16 -20.24 6.78
C ALA A 262 2.90 -19.07 7.73
N SER A 263 3.92 -18.28 8.08
CA SER A 263 3.78 -17.21 9.07
C SER A 263 4.92 -16.21 9.00
N TYR A 264 4.61 -14.95 9.34
CA TYR A 264 5.58 -13.88 9.55
C TYR A 264 6.65 -14.24 10.59
N LYS A 265 6.34 -15.16 11.51
CA LYS A 265 7.25 -15.62 12.55
C LYS A 265 8.44 -16.40 11.98
N PHE A 266 8.25 -17.08 10.85
CA PHE A 266 9.28 -17.89 10.20
C PHE A 266 9.96 -17.19 9.04
N THR A 267 9.44 -16.04 8.62
CA THR A 267 10.00 -15.25 7.51
C THR A 267 11.26 -14.52 8.00
N PRO A 268 12.45 -14.81 7.42
CA PRO A 268 13.67 -14.09 7.75
C PRO A 268 13.56 -12.61 7.37
N ILE A 269 14.35 -11.77 8.05
CA ILE A 269 14.43 -10.32 7.80
C ILE A 269 15.86 -9.82 7.54
N GLU A 270 16.83 -10.72 7.60
CA GLU A 270 18.26 -10.45 7.49
C GLU A 270 18.97 -11.75 7.12
N GLY A 271 20.21 -11.62 6.66
CA GLY A 271 21.03 -12.68 6.12
C GLY A 271 21.13 -12.64 4.60
N ASP A 272 22.09 -13.39 4.07
CA ASP A 272 22.29 -13.55 2.64
C ASP A 272 21.20 -14.48 2.02
N ALA A 273 21.29 -14.73 0.71
CA ALA A 273 20.37 -15.64 0.04
C ALA A 273 20.37 -17.06 0.64
N ASN A 274 21.51 -17.56 1.16
CA ASN A 274 21.58 -18.86 1.81
C ASN A 274 20.82 -18.88 3.14
N ASN A 275 20.81 -17.77 3.89
CA ASN A 275 19.98 -17.67 5.09
C ASN A 275 18.49 -17.88 4.77
N PHE A 276 17.98 -17.30 3.67
CA PHE A 276 16.61 -17.54 3.22
C PHE A 276 16.44 -18.99 2.73
N ILE A 277 17.34 -19.50 1.89
CA ILE A 277 17.25 -20.86 1.31
C ILE A 277 17.31 -21.95 2.38
N ASN A 278 18.01 -21.72 3.50
CA ASN A 278 18.16 -22.66 4.61
C ASN A 278 17.18 -22.39 5.77
N SER A 279 16.30 -21.40 5.64
CA SER A 279 15.29 -21.07 6.65
C SER A 279 14.15 -22.10 6.70
N PHE A 280 13.28 -21.99 7.71
CA PHE A 280 12.09 -22.83 7.82
C PHE A 280 10.96 -22.31 6.91
N PHE A 281 10.69 -23.00 5.81
CA PHE A 281 9.62 -22.69 4.85
C PHE A 281 8.67 -23.87 4.65
N ASP A 282 7.50 -23.58 4.08
CA ASP A 282 6.50 -24.59 3.71
C ASP A 282 6.72 -25.16 2.31
N VAL A 283 7.13 -24.30 1.38
CA VAL A 283 7.34 -24.64 -0.03
C VAL A 283 8.60 -23.94 -0.51
N LYS A 284 9.41 -24.67 -1.27
CA LYS A 284 10.56 -24.17 -2.00
C LYS A 284 10.39 -24.55 -3.47
N HIS A 285 10.52 -23.56 -4.33
CA HIS A 285 10.41 -23.71 -5.78
C HIS A 285 11.63 -23.08 -6.45
N GLU A 286 12.44 -23.88 -7.11
CA GLU A 286 13.61 -23.42 -7.86
C GLU A 286 13.26 -23.28 -9.35
N PHE A 287 13.73 -22.22 -9.98
CA PHE A 287 13.52 -21.99 -11.41
C PHE A 287 14.67 -21.20 -12.03
N ILE A 288 14.86 -21.35 -13.34
CA ILE A 288 15.78 -20.52 -14.13
C ILE A 288 14.93 -19.44 -14.82
N ALA A 289 15.34 -18.19 -14.70
CA ALA A 289 14.62 -17.10 -15.33
C ALA A 289 14.84 -17.12 -16.86
N ASP A 290 13.75 -17.22 -17.63
CA ASP A 290 13.73 -17.06 -19.08
C ASP A 290 13.24 -15.67 -19.52
N ASN A 291 12.76 -14.86 -18.56
CA ASN A 291 12.27 -13.50 -18.74
C ASN A 291 12.55 -12.64 -17.49
N SER A 292 12.29 -11.33 -17.56
CA SER A 292 12.42 -10.40 -16.41
C SER A 292 11.34 -10.59 -15.33
N THR A 293 10.33 -11.41 -15.62
CA THR A 293 9.23 -11.75 -14.71
C THR A 293 8.95 -13.25 -14.75
N TYR A 294 8.59 -13.83 -13.60
CA TYR A 294 8.19 -15.24 -13.49
C TYR A 294 6.84 -15.36 -12.79
N ILE A 295 5.95 -16.18 -13.34
CA ILE A 295 4.62 -16.44 -12.78
C ILE A 295 4.58 -17.87 -12.23
N TYR A 296 4.30 -17.98 -10.94
CA TYR A 296 4.13 -19.23 -10.23
C TYR A 296 2.69 -19.36 -9.73
N LYS A 297 2.01 -20.46 -10.11
CA LYS A 297 0.71 -20.81 -9.54
C LYS A 297 0.95 -21.71 -8.34
N ASP A 298 0.65 -21.24 -7.13
CA ASP A 298 0.88 -22.04 -5.92
C ASP A 298 -0.05 -23.26 -5.92
N PRO A 299 0.46 -24.50 -5.99
CA PRO A 299 -0.37 -25.70 -5.87
C PRO A 299 -0.94 -25.84 -4.45
N LYS A 300 -0.32 -25.21 -3.45
CA LYS A 300 -0.83 -25.19 -2.08
C LYS A 300 -1.84 -24.06 -1.93
N LYS A 301 -3.04 -24.37 -1.48
CA LYS A 301 -4.06 -23.35 -1.23
C LYS A 301 -3.62 -22.39 -0.12
N ILE A 302 -4.09 -21.15 -0.22
CA ILE A 302 -3.90 -20.12 0.79
C ILE A 302 -5.13 -20.13 1.70
N PRO A 303 -4.98 -20.40 3.01
CA PRO A 303 -6.10 -20.31 3.94
C PRO A 303 -6.52 -18.85 4.11
N SER A 304 -7.82 -18.57 4.11
CA SER A 304 -8.31 -17.20 4.33
C SER A 304 -7.98 -16.68 5.72
N LYS A 305 -7.85 -17.55 6.72
CA LYS A 305 -7.36 -17.21 8.06
C LYS A 305 -5.83 -17.33 8.17
N GLY A 306 -5.20 -16.41 8.88
CA GLY A 306 -3.78 -16.45 9.20
C GLY A 306 -2.93 -15.62 8.23
N SER A 307 -1.80 -16.17 7.78
CA SER A 307 -0.92 -15.46 6.86
C SER A 307 -0.09 -16.39 6.00
N VAL A 308 0.32 -15.94 4.82
CA VAL A 308 1.29 -16.61 3.96
C VAL A 308 2.23 -15.56 3.39
N TYR A 309 3.53 -15.82 3.37
CA TYR A 309 4.54 -14.90 2.85
C TYR A 309 5.36 -15.57 1.76
N TYR A 310 5.66 -14.83 0.70
CA TYR A 310 6.56 -15.25 -0.36
C TYR A 310 7.82 -14.39 -0.36
N ARG A 311 8.98 -15.03 -0.49
CA ARG A 311 10.27 -14.37 -0.76
C ARG A 311 10.95 -15.07 -1.90
N CYS A 312 11.53 -14.30 -2.82
CA CYS A 312 12.34 -14.85 -3.90
C CYS A 312 13.75 -14.31 -3.77
N VAL A 313 14.74 -15.19 -3.82
CA VAL A 313 16.16 -14.84 -3.77
C VAL A 313 16.90 -15.43 -4.96
N LEU A 314 18.00 -14.79 -5.36
CA LEU A 314 18.97 -15.39 -6.28
C LEU A 314 19.60 -16.62 -5.61
N LYS A 315 19.64 -17.76 -6.29
CA LYS A 315 20.35 -18.93 -5.80
C LYS A 315 21.85 -18.68 -6.00
N PRO A 316 22.67 -18.66 -4.94
CA PRO A 316 24.12 -18.55 -5.10
C PRO A 316 24.63 -19.74 -5.92
N ASP A 317 25.61 -19.49 -6.78
CA ASP A 317 26.33 -20.59 -7.42
C ASP A 317 26.96 -21.44 -6.32
N VAL A 318 26.86 -22.76 -6.47
CA VAL A 318 27.64 -23.66 -5.62
C VAL A 318 29.08 -23.48 -6.08
N ASP A 319 29.90 -22.79 -5.29
CA ASP A 319 31.33 -22.70 -5.55
C ASP A 319 31.87 -24.11 -5.79
N GLN A 320 32.24 -24.41 -7.05
CA GLN A 320 32.84 -25.68 -7.42
C GLN A 320 34.27 -25.86 -6.85
N ASN A 321 34.67 -25.02 -5.90
CA ASN A 321 36.02 -24.95 -5.36
C ASN A 321 36.15 -25.44 -3.90
N SER A 322 35.14 -26.09 -3.32
CA SER A 322 35.27 -26.74 -2.00
C SER A 322 35.73 -28.21 -2.10
N SER A 323 36.69 -28.49 -2.98
CA SER A 323 37.43 -29.75 -3.00
C SER A 323 38.93 -29.45 -3.05
N GLU A 324 39.49 -29.21 -1.87
CA GLU A 324 40.87 -29.57 -1.53
C GLU A 324 40.88 -30.34 -0.21
#